data_AF-A0A932KAS6-F1
#
_entry.id   AF-A0A932KAS6-F1
#
_cell.length_a   1.000
_cell.length_b   1.000
_cell.length_c   1.000
_cell.angle_alpha   90.00
_cell.angle_beta   90.00
_cell.angle_gamma   90.00
#
_symmetry.space_group_name_H-M   'P 1'
#
loop_
_entity.id
_entity.type
_entity.pdbx_description
1 polymer ?
#
loop_
_entity_poly.entity_id
_entity_poly.type
_entity_poly.pdbx_seq_one_letter_code
_entity_poly.pdbx_strand_id
1 'polypeptide(L)'
;MTAASRKIFTAVLVVALIGLVFLLDMKRREAEARLAELSLQLGEDDPNAEQNREQAKRIIDQVSQLIALPDDVEPTVASIVDVEVLRSRNAFYNKAENGDYLLVTTDRAILYDPDADIILDVAPVQIQPAAEGGANASAAGNVR
;
A
#
# COMPACT_ATOMS: atom_id res chain seq x y z
N MET A 1 -16.83 -48.51 3.11
CA MET A 1 -17.24 -47.68 1.95
C MET A 1 -16.32 -47.99 0.78
N THR A 2 -16.89 -48.48 -0.32
CA THR A 2 -16.16 -49.10 -1.44
C THR A 2 -15.39 -48.07 -2.26
N ALA A 3 -14.18 -48.44 -2.68
CA ALA A 3 -13.23 -47.57 -3.40
C ALA A 3 -13.78 -46.92 -4.68
N ALA A 4 -14.87 -47.46 -5.25
CA ALA A 4 -15.56 -46.92 -6.41
C ALA A 4 -16.35 -45.61 -6.10
N SER A 5 -17.02 -45.53 -4.94
CA SER A 5 -17.86 -44.38 -4.58
C SER A 5 -17.04 -43.12 -4.26
N ARG A 6 -15.79 -43.30 -3.79
CA ARG A 6 -14.88 -42.19 -3.49
C ARG A 6 -14.40 -41.49 -4.77
N LYS A 7 -14.11 -42.25 -5.83
CA LYS A 7 -13.64 -41.70 -7.12
C LYS A 7 -14.72 -40.91 -7.86
N ILE A 8 -15.98 -41.37 -7.79
CA ILE A 8 -17.12 -40.68 -8.40
C ILE A 8 -17.36 -39.34 -7.69
N PHE A 9 -17.30 -39.32 -6.36
CA PHE A 9 -17.47 -38.08 -5.59
C PHE A 9 -16.36 -37.06 -5.86
N THR A 10 -15.10 -37.50 -5.97
CA THR A 10 -13.99 -36.61 -6.33
C THR A 10 -14.13 -36.04 -7.74
N ALA A 11 -14.58 -36.83 -8.71
CA ALA A 11 -14.81 -36.35 -10.08
C ALA A 11 -15.90 -35.26 -10.12
N VAL A 12 -17.00 -35.45 -9.39
CA VAL A 12 -18.09 -34.45 -9.29
C VAL A 12 -17.60 -33.17 -8.58
N LEU A 13 -16.80 -33.31 -7.53
CA LEU A 13 -16.24 -32.18 -6.79
C LEU A 13 -15.27 -31.37 -7.65
N VAL A 14 -14.42 -32.01 -8.45
CA VAL A 14 -13.49 -31.33 -9.36
C VAL A 14 -14.25 -30.59 -10.48
N VAL A 15 -15.28 -31.19 -11.07
CA VAL A 15 -16.12 -30.52 -12.08
C VAL A 15 -16.87 -29.33 -11.48
N ALA A 16 -17.38 -29.46 -10.24
CA ALA A 16 -18.01 -28.37 -9.52
C ALA A 16 -17.02 -27.23 -9.19
N LEU A 17 -15.78 -27.57 -8.81
CA LEU A 17 -14.72 -26.58 -8.56
C LEU A 17 -14.28 -25.88 -9.85
N ILE A 18 -14.15 -26.59 -10.97
CA ILE A 18 -13.83 -25.98 -12.27
C ILE A 18 -14.94 -25.03 -12.69
N GLY A 19 -16.21 -25.43 -12.52
CA GLY A 19 -17.36 -24.55 -12.75
C GLY A 19 -17.38 -23.32 -11.83
N LEU A 20 -17.04 -23.50 -10.54
CA LEU A 20 -16.92 -22.40 -9.59
C LEU A 20 -15.81 -21.42 -9.97
N VAL A 21 -14.63 -21.93 -10.36
CA VAL A 21 -13.52 -21.09 -10.85
C VAL A 21 -13.95 -20.34 -12.11
N PHE A 22 -14.62 -21.00 -13.06
CA PHE A 22 -15.13 -20.36 -14.27
C PHE A 22 -16.15 -19.25 -13.97
N LEU A 23 -17.04 -19.47 -12.99
CA LEU A 23 -18.02 -18.47 -12.53
C LEU A 23 -17.34 -17.29 -11.81
N LEU A 24 -16.27 -17.55 -11.06
CA LEU A 24 -15.47 -16.50 -10.41
C LEU A 24 -14.68 -15.67 -11.43
N ASP A 25 -14.13 -16.31 -12.47
CA ASP A 25 -13.42 -15.66 -13.58
C ASP A 25 -14.38 -14.76 -14.38
N MET A 26 -15.58 -15.25 -14.66
CA MET A 26 -16.62 -14.50 -15.36
C MET A 26 -17.11 -13.29 -14.55
N LYS A 27 -17.19 -13.39 -13.21
CA LYS A 27 -17.47 -12.24 -12.32
C LYS A 27 -16.29 -11.28 -12.17
N ARG A 28 -15.05 -11.77 -12.23
CA ARG A 28 -13.85 -10.92 -12.22
C ARG A 28 -13.80 -10.02 -13.46
N ARG A 29 -14.23 -10.52 -14.62
CA ARG A 29 -14.30 -9.72 -15.86
C ARG A 29 -15.22 -8.50 -15.77
N GLU A 30 -16.32 -8.58 -15.01
CA GLU A 30 -17.21 -7.42 -14.80
C GLU A 30 -16.68 -6.45 -13.73
N ALA A 31 -15.92 -6.96 -12.74
CA ALA A 31 -15.31 -6.13 -11.71
C ALA A 31 -14.20 -5.24 -12.29
N GLU A 32 -13.39 -5.76 -13.21
CA GLU A 32 -12.32 -4.99 -13.86
C GLU A 32 -12.86 -3.88 -14.77
N ALA A 33 -13.97 -4.13 -15.50
CA ALA A 33 -14.59 -3.13 -16.36
C ALA A 33 -15.16 -1.94 -15.58
N ARG A 34 -15.77 -2.19 -14.41
CA ARG A 34 -16.25 -1.12 -13.50
C ARG A 34 -15.09 -0.33 -12.90
N LEU A 35 -13.96 -0.98 -12.62
CA LEU A 35 -12.75 -0.31 -12.13
C LEU A 35 -12.12 0.59 -13.21
N ALA A 36 -12.14 0.16 -14.49
CA ALA A 36 -11.65 0.97 -15.60
C ALA A 36 -12.52 2.22 -15.84
N GLU A 37 -13.84 2.06 -15.81
CA GLU A 37 -14.80 3.17 -15.91
C GLU A 37 -14.69 4.15 -14.73
N LEU A 38 -14.57 3.63 -13.50
CA LEU A 38 -14.30 4.46 -12.32
C LEU A 38 -12.93 5.15 -12.40
N SER A 39 -11.88 4.50 -12.91
CA SER A 39 -10.54 5.10 -13.01
C SER A 39 -10.45 6.23 -14.04
N LEU A 40 -11.19 6.14 -15.15
CA LEU A 40 -11.29 7.21 -16.15
C LEU A 40 -12.08 8.42 -15.63
N GLN A 41 -12.98 8.19 -14.67
CA GLN A 41 -13.76 9.23 -14.02
C GLN A 41 -13.11 9.79 -12.74
N LEU A 42 -12.21 9.02 -12.10
CA LEU A 42 -11.48 9.40 -10.89
C LEU A 42 -10.06 9.92 -11.17
N GLY A 43 -9.58 9.85 -12.42
CA GLY A 43 -8.28 10.39 -12.82
C GLY A 43 -8.19 11.93 -12.77
N GLU A 44 -9.33 12.63 -12.67
CA GLU A 44 -9.41 14.09 -12.76
C GLU A 44 -10.29 14.77 -11.67
N ASP A 45 -10.94 14.02 -10.77
CA ASP A 45 -11.95 14.55 -9.83
C ASP A 45 -11.58 14.36 -8.34
N ASP A 46 -10.31 14.55 -7.96
CA ASP A 46 -10.02 14.96 -6.58
C ASP A 46 -9.92 16.50 -6.59
N PRO A 47 -10.95 17.22 -6.10
CA PRO A 47 -10.98 18.68 -6.15
C PRO A 47 -9.82 19.34 -5.38
N ASN A 48 -9.07 18.56 -4.59
CA ASN A 48 -7.91 19.02 -3.85
C ASN A 48 -6.58 18.45 -4.41
N ALA A 49 -6.58 17.69 -5.51
CA ALA A 49 -5.36 17.09 -6.06
C ALA A 49 -4.27 18.12 -6.38
N GLU A 50 -4.64 19.20 -7.07
CA GLU A 50 -3.69 20.28 -7.39
C GLU A 50 -3.18 20.96 -6.11
N GLN A 51 -4.08 21.25 -5.15
CA GLN A 51 -3.69 21.85 -3.88
C GLN A 51 -2.76 20.94 -3.07
N ASN A 52 -3.01 19.63 -3.07
CA ASN A 52 -2.19 18.64 -2.39
C ASN A 52 -0.80 18.50 -3.05
N ARG A 53 -0.72 18.55 -4.38
CA ARG A 53 0.55 18.55 -5.12
C ARG A 53 1.37 19.80 -4.81
N GLU A 54 0.72 20.97 -4.84
CA GLU A 54 1.38 22.22 -4.49
C GLU A 54 1.85 22.22 -3.03
N GLN A 55 1.02 21.72 -2.10
CA GLN A 55 1.39 21.55 -0.70
C GLN A 55 2.61 20.65 -0.57
N ALA A 56 2.59 19.46 -1.18
CA ALA A 56 3.70 18.51 -1.14
C ALA A 56 4.99 19.14 -1.68
N LYS A 57 4.91 19.87 -2.79
CA LYS A 57 6.06 20.58 -3.36
C LYS A 57 6.60 21.65 -2.40
N ARG A 58 5.73 22.43 -1.76
CA ARG A 58 6.15 23.42 -0.74
C ARG A 58 6.90 22.75 0.42
N ILE A 59 6.37 21.62 0.92
CA ILE A 59 7.04 20.89 2.01
C ILE A 59 8.40 20.35 1.56
N ILE A 60 8.51 19.79 0.35
CA ILE A 60 9.79 19.32 -0.19
C ILE A 60 10.78 20.48 -0.30
N ASP A 61 10.35 21.63 -0.82
CA ASP A 61 11.19 22.82 -0.98
C ASP A 61 11.69 23.34 0.39
N GLN A 62 10.84 23.34 1.42
CA GLN A 62 11.24 23.72 2.80
C GLN A 62 12.24 22.72 3.37
N VAL A 63 11.94 21.43 3.32
CA VAL A 63 12.83 20.38 3.86
C VAL A 63 14.18 20.38 3.14
N SER A 64 14.21 20.64 1.83
CA SER A 64 15.45 20.72 1.04
C SER A 64 16.42 21.82 1.51
N GLN A 65 15.90 22.86 2.18
CA GLN A 65 16.71 23.93 2.78
C GLN A 65 17.31 23.51 4.13
N LEU A 66 16.67 22.57 4.82
CA LEU A 66 17.05 22.09 6.15
C LEU A 66 18.00 20.87 6.07
N ILE A 67 17.83 20.01 5.07
CA ILE A 67 18.65 18.82 4.85
C ILE A 67 18.81 18.53 3.36
N ALA A 68 20.00 18.06 2.97
CA ALA A 68 20.23 17.58 1.61
C ALA A 68 19.32 16.38 1.29
N LEU A 69 18.49 16.53 0.27
CA LEU A 69 17.66 15.49 -0.31
C LEU A 69 18.32 14.96 -1.59
N PRO A 70 18.13 13.66 -1.91
CA PRO A 70 18.61 13.11 -3.17
C PRO A 70 17.83 13.71 -4.36
N ASP A 71 18.55 14.17 -5.39
CA ASP A 71 17.96 14.82 -6.57
C ASP A 71 17.36 13.81 -7.58
N ASP A 72 17.68 12.52 -7.44
CA ASP A 72 17.29 11.49 -8.39
C ASP A 72 15.90 10.88 -8.11
N VAL A 73 15.32 11.13 -6.93
CA VAL A 73 14.03 10.56 -6.53
C VAL A 73 13.13 11.60 -5.89
N GLU A 74 11.92 11.73 -6.42
CA GLU A 74 10.88 12.60 -5.86
C GLU A 74 10.36 12.01 -4.53
N PRO A 75 10.52 12.72 -3.39
CA PRO A 75 10.08 12.20 -2.10
C PRO A 75 8.57 12.07 -2.02
N THR A 76 8.09 11.04 -1.32
CA THR A 76 6.67 10.91 -0.99
C THR A 76 6.36 11.73 0.26
N VAL A 77 5.33 12.57 0.21
CA VAL A 77 4.89 13.42 1.32
C VAL A 77 3.56 12.92 1.86
N ALA A 78 3.46 12.71 3.17
CA ALA A 78 2.23 12.33 3.85
C ALA A 78 2.00 13.21 5.08
N SER A 79 0.77 13.68 5.30
CA SER A 79 0.40 14.38 6.54
C SER A 79 0.04 13.39 7.65
N ILE A 80 0.38 13.74 8.88
CA ILE A 80 0.05 12.97 10.08
C ILE A 80 -1.29 13.44 10.61
N VAL A 81 -2.30 12.55 10.58
CA VAL A 81 -3.66 12.84 11.04
C VAL A 81 -3.92 12.26 12.44
N ASP A 82 -3.34 11.09 12.75
CA ASP A 82 -3.48 10.42 14.04
C ASP A 82 -2.12 9.92 14.54
N VAL A 83 -1.43 10.80 15.26
CA VAL A 83 -0.10 10.54 15.78
C VAL A 83 -0.07 9.50 16.89
N GLU A 84 -1.17 9.34 17.64
CA GLU A 84 -1.24 8.37 18.75
C GLU A 84 -1.12 6.94 18.21
N VAL A 85 -1.82 6.66 17.10
CA VAL A 85 -1.70 5.36 16.41
C VAL A 85 -0.27 5.15 15.90
N LEU A 86 0.38 6.18 15.36
CA LEU A 86 1.74 6.05 14.82
C LEU A 86 2.79 5.85 15.92
N ARG A 87 2.69 6.57 17.03
CA ARG A 87 3.55 6.40 18.23
C ARG A 87 3.49 4.99 18.78
N SER A 88 2.30 4.38 18.77
CA SER A 88 2.14 2.97 19.20
C SER A 88 2.89 1.97 18.32
N ARG A 89 3.15 2.32 17.05
CA ARG A 89 3.83 1.46 16.07
C ARG A 89 5.35 1.65 16.09
N ASN A 90 5.82 2.88 16.28
CA ASN A 90 7.24 3.19 16.24
C ASN A 90 7.58 4.45 17.06
N ALA A 91 8.66 4.38 17.84
CA ALA A 91 9.21 5.48 18.62
C ALA A 91 9.66 6.68 17.75
N PHE A 92 9.88 6.48 16.45
CA PHE A 92 10.15 7.55 15.47
C PHE A 92 9.10 8.67 15.50
N TYR A 93 7.84 8.35 15.80
CA TYR A 93 6.75 9.32 15.85
C TYR A 93 6.55 9.99 17.23
N ASN A 94 7.42 9.73 18.21
CA ASN A 94 7.26 10.27 19.57
C ASN A 94 7.28 11.79 19.64
N LYS A 95 8.00 12.44 18.72
CA LYS A 95 8.09 13.90 18.63
C LYS A 95 7.07 14.53 17.67
N ALA A 96 6.38 13.71 16.88
CA ALA A 96 5.41 14.19 15.89
C ALA A 96 4.15 14.72 16.57
N GLU A 97 3.41 15.59 15.90
CA GLU A 97 2.06 16.03 16.23
C GLU A 97 1.13 15.87 15.02
N ASN A 98 -0.18 16.00 15.25
CA ASN A 98 -1.13 16.00 14.14
C ASN A 98 -0.99 17.31 13.35
N GLY A 99 -0.82 17.20 12.04
CA GLY A 99 -0.49 18.34 11.18
C GLY A 99 0.95 18.32 10.67
N ASP A 100 1.83 17.54 11.31
CA ASP A 100 3.19 17.32 10.83
C ASP A 100 3.20 16.52 9.52
N TYR A 101 4.33 16.61 8.83
CA TYR A 101 4.56 15.92 7.57
C TYR A 101 5.65 14.86 7.70
N LEU A 102 5.39 13.71 7.09
CA LEU A 102 6.35 12.65 6.86
C LEU A 102 6.81 12.71 5.41
N LEU A 103 8.11 12.97 5.21
CA LEU A 103 8.78 12.79 3.93
C LEU A 103 9.46 11.44 3.89
N VAL A 104 9.24 10.66 2.84
CA VAL A 104 9.90 9.38 2.62
C VAL A 104 10.70 9.45 1.33
N THR A 105 12.01 9.25 1.45
CA THR A 105 12.95 9.05 0.35
C THR A 105 13.29 7.57 0.21
N THR A 106 14.14 7.23 -0.75
CA THR A 106 14.63 5.87 -0.97
C THR A 106 15.34 5.27 0.24
N ASP A 107 16.03 6.12 1.01
CA ASP A 107 16.94 5.72 2.08
C ASP A 107 16.50 6.19 3.47
N ARG A 108 15.62 7.19 3.57
CA ARG A 108 15.30 7.89 4.82
C ARG A 108 13.82 8.28 4.90
N ALA A 109 13.34 8.35 6.13
CA ALA A 109 12.07 8.95 6.52
C ALA A 109 12.40 10.16 7.39
N ILE A 110 11.79 11.30 7.06
CA ILE A 110 12.04 12.60 7.66
C ILE A 110 10.71 13.09 8.23
N LEU A 111 10.70 13.34 9.52
CA LEU A 111 9.57 13.95 10.21
C LEU A 111 9.79 15.46 10.30
N TYR A 112 8.84 16.23 9.78
CA TYR A 112 8.94 17.67 9.59
C TYR A 112 7.72 18.39 10.16
N ASP A 113 7.98 19.42 10.96
CA ASP A 113 6.98 20.34 11.49
C ASP A 113 6.95 21.59 10.57
N PRO A 114 5.82 21.82 9.85
CA PRO A 114 5.69 22.95 8.94
C PRO A 114 5.48 24.30 9.63
N ASP A 115 5.00 24.31 10.88
CA ASP A 115 4.71 25.53 11.62
C ASP A 115 5.96 26.09 12.29
N ALA A 116 6.81 25.21 12.82
CA ALA A 116 8.10 25.57 13.39
C ALA A 116 9.25 25.59 12.36
N ASP A 117 9.04 25.07 11.15
CA ASP A 117 10.04 24.95 10.07
C ASP A 117 11.28 24.15 10.52
N ILE A 118 11.05 23.03 11.21
CA ILE A 118 12.12 22.17 11.76
C ILE A 118 11.94 20.70 11.41
N ILE A 119 13.07 20.00 11.30
CA ILE A 119 13.09 18.54 11.24
C ILE A 119 13.07 17.99 12.67
N LEU A 120 12.03 17.24 13.00
CA LEU A 120 11.83 16.65 14.31
C LEU A 120 12.66 15.36 14.49
N ASP A 121 12.71 14.54 13.45
CA ASP A 121 13.49 13.29 13.46
C ASP A 121 13.79 12.77 12.04
N VAL A 122 14.83 11.94 11.93
CA VAL A 122 15.23 11.28 10.67
C VAL A 122 15.59 9.83 10.95
N ALA A 123 14.97 8.89 10.23
CA ALA A 123 15.24 7.46 10.36
C ALA A 123 15.57 6.83 9.01
N PRO A 124 16.46 5.82 8.95
CA PRO A 124 16.70 5.07 7.73
C PRO A 124 15.46 4.24 7.35
N VAL A 125 15.11 4.21 6.07
CA VAL A 125 14.03 3.38 5.54
C VAL A 125 14.65 2.10 4.99
N GLN A 126 14.21 0.98 5.54
CA GLN A 126 14.43 -0.32 4.93
C GLN A 126 13.18 -0.63 4.14
N ILE A 127 13.21 -0.37 2.83
CA ILE A 127 12.16 -0.87 1.94
C ILE A 127 12.33 -2.39 1.93
N GLN A 128 11.59 -3.08 2.79
CA GLN A 128 11.37 -4.50 2.58
C GLN A 128 10.57 -4.56 1.28
N PRO A 129 11.08 -5.18 0.19
CA PRO A 129 10.27 -5.40 -0.98
C PRO A 129 9.01 -6.08 -0.49
N ALA A 130 7.85 -5.48 -0.76
CA ALA A 130 6.57 -6.02 -0.36
C ALA A 130 6.58 -7.48 -0.80
N ALA A 131 6.60 -8.40 0.17
CA ALA A 131 6.52 -9.82 -0.14
C ALA A 131 5.24 -9.97 -0.95
N GLU A 132 5.41 -10.28 -2.24
CA GLU A 132 4.33 -10.55 -3.16
C GLU A 132 3.33 -11.43 -2.42
N GLY A 133 2.13 -10.88 -2.21
CA GLY A 133 1.09 -11.50 -1.41
C GLY A 133 0.99 -12.97 -1.79
N GLY A 134 1.26 -13.82 -0.80
CA GLY A 134 1.51 -15.23 -0.99
C GLY A 134 0.54 -15.88 -1.97
N ALA A 135 1.06 -16.20 -3.15
CA ALA A 135 0.65 -17.37 -3.90
C ALA A 135 1.03 -18.59 -3.05
N ASN A 136 0.26 -18.86 -1.99
CA ASN A 136 0.47 -20.04 -1.18
C ASN A 136 -0.04 -21.24 -1.96
N ALA A 137 0.93 -21.86 -2.63
CA ALA A 137 0.94 -23.25 -3.01
C ALA A 137 0.51 -24.13 -1.82
N SER A 138 -0.78 -24.48 -1.79
CA SER A 138 -1.26 -25.69 -1.11
C SER A 138 -1.33 -26.83 -2.13
N ALA A 139 -0.19 -27.23 -2.69
CA ALA A 139 -0.11 -28.44 -3.52
C ALA A 139 1.31 -28.98 -3.71
N ALA A 140 2.11 -29.11 -2.65
CA ALA A 140 3.29 -29.99 -2.70
C ALA A 140 3.79 -30.39 -1.30
N GLY A 141 3.32 -31.57 -0.84
CA GLY A 141 4.18 -32.47 -0.07
C GLY A 141 3.86 -32.62 1.42
N ASN A 142 3.80 -33.90 1.81
CA ASN A 142 3.88 -34.50 3.16
C ASN A 142 2.52 -34.76 3.83
N VAL A 143 2.18 -35.97 4.32
CA VAL A 143 2.97 -37.12 4.78
C VAL A 143 2.10 -38.40 4.68
N ARG A 144 2.62 -39.48 4.08
CA ARG A 144 2.77 -40.85 4.63
C ARG A 144 2.89 -41.90 3.53
#